data_AF-A0A938IPQ0-F1
#
_entry.id   AF-A0A938IPQ0-F1
#
_cell.length_a   1.000
_cell.length_b   1.000
_cell.length_c   1.000
_cell.angle_alpha   90.00
_cell.angle_beta   90.00
_cell.angle_gamma   90.00
#
_symmetry.space_group_name_H-M   'P 1'
#
loop_
_entity.id
_entity.type
_entity.pdbx_description
1 polymer ?
#
loop_
_entity_poly.entity_id
_entity_poly.type
_entity_poly.pdbx_seq_one_letter_code
_entity_poly.pdbx_strand_id
1 'polypeptide(L)'
;MGALAAAFVVGLPLYVFWPRDTWEQDNRGRILGLCSQADSLASQGNAAAAQQKYEEVVATIGDRQLADEQLRKTVAKTALVQGQAKAAACLRSGDWAGAECEYKRLLDFLKASPTDDSDTNAARHRATRGAREARIRILEAEAAQAAQGLDEQKPSSGRSLLQTVLDEAAREQGLPKAIAQYDQLLDYLHKQPPDDPVVVQSLSKASATKQNLEASMARVRAEQERRRQAEEQRRVAEQRRREEEAQRALAEARKRAVREQFFRSPAYAQMKLQADSLVQSLELDLVAEDSAWRAISKSSDAGAGLLAILIQMEAAMTGQDVSADVARVQTELDTDMIGETSALRAVFKKDRAFLGLLGIWCKVLEKDHPGLCASFGKAQQDLLLAMITEDSAYRAQSAHLRACMIVLQDILAAQGFKSQADKIVSEARLANIAETSAIRSAMNNAEACMNLVLLLVEQRDKTRAAGLHRDVALNTVGDDSAVRAHYAYKKTLARGLHILIASPGSS
;
A
#
# COMPACT_ATOMS: atom_id res chain seq x y z
N MET A 1 -12.76 34.47 -54.68
CA MET A 1 -12.13 35.77 -54.99
C MET A 1 -12.72 36.82 -54.05
N GLY A 2 -11.88 37.44 -53.20
CA GLY A 2 -12.23 38.55 -52.28
C GLY A 2 -12.88 38.09 -50.96
N ALA A 3 -12.19 37.97 -49.83
CA ALA A 3 -11.49 38.98 -49.01
C ALA A 3 -12.43 40.06 -48.42
N LEU A 4 -12.71 39.92 -47.12
CA LEU A 4 -12.97 41.05 -46.24
C LEU A 4 -12.17 40.86 -44.95
N ALA A 5 -11.30 41.83 -44.73
CA ALA A 5 -10.36 41.95 -43.63
C ALA A 5 -11.00 42.72 -42.46
N ALA A 6 -10.44 42.47 -41.27
CA ALA A 6 -10.11 43.38 -40.15
C ALA A 6 -11.19 44.38 -39.66
N ALA A 7 -11.44 44.61 -38.36
CA ALA A 7 -10.50 44.85 -37.27
C ALA A 7 -11.26 45.11 -35.94
N PHE A 8 -10.60 44.77 -34.81
CA PHE A 8 -10.62 45.41 -33.47
C PHE A 8 -11.93 45.36 -32.63
N VAL A 9 -12.03 44.55 -31.56
CA VAL A 9 -11.39 44.61 -30.20
C VAL A 9 -11.88 45.80 -29.35
N VAL A 10 -12.70 45.51 -28.33
CA VAL A 10 -12.54 45.78 -26.87
C VAL A 10 -13.68 44.99 -26.19
N GLY A 11 -13.57 44.16 -25.16
CA GLY A 11 -12.50 43.84 -24.23
C GLY A 11 -13.19 43.25 -22.99
N LEU A 12 -12.88 42.00 -22.64
CA LEU A 12 -12.91 41.38 -21.31
C LEU A 12 -12.32 39.97 -21.46
N PRO A 13 -11.50 39.50 -20.51
CA PRO A 13 -10.43 38.55 -20.80
C PRO A 13 -10.99 37.14 -20.94
N LEU A 14 -11.02 36.63 -22.16
CA LEU A 14 -10.89 35.20 -22.39
C LEU A 14 -9.48 34.81 -21.92
N TYR A 15 -9.37 34.44 -20.65
CA TYR A 15 -8.36 33.49 -20.22
C TYR A 15 -8.63 32.20 -20.98
N VAL A 16 -8.08 32.11 -22.18
CA VAL A 16 -7.81 30.84 -22.85
C VAL A 16 -6.75 30.18 -21.98
N PHE A 17 -7.20 29.44 -20.98
CA PHE A 17 -6.40 28.46 -20.27
C PHE A 17 -6.11 27.36 -21.30
N TRP A 18 -5.00 27.49 -22.03
CA TRP A 18 -4.32 26.29 -22.53
C TRP A 18 -3.69 25.61 -21.31
N PRO A 19 -4.15 24.42 -20.91
CA PRO A 19 -3.46 23.67 -19.88
C PRO A 19 -2.09 23.27 -20.44
N ARG A 20 -1.05 23.39 -19.62
CA ARG A 20 0.19 22.65 -19.84
C ARG A 20 -0.13 21.14 -19.97
N ASP A 21 0.56 20.50 -20.91
CA ASP A 21 0.83 19.06 -21.05
C ASP A 21 -0.03 18.20 -22.01
N THR A 22 -0.18 18.63 -23.28
CA THR A 22 -0.62 17.74 -24.39
C THR A 22 0.37 16.60 -24.65
N TRP A 23 1.68 16.88 -24.54
CA TRP A 23 2.72 15.88 -24.79
C TRP A 23 2.65 14.69 -23.82
N GLU A 24 2.41 14.96 -22.54
CA GLU A 24 2.35 13.92 -21.50
C GLU A 24 1.13 13.02 -21.73
N GLN A 25 -0.02 13.60 -22.09
CA GLN A 25 -1.23 12.84 -22.43
C GLN A 25 -1.01 11.96 -23.68
N ASP A 26 -0.37 12.50 -24.73
CA ASP A 26 -0.10 11.78 -25.98
C ASP A 26 0.92 10.64 -25.81
N ASN A 27 1.85 10.76 -24.87
CA ASN A 27 2.94 9.79 -24.66
C ASN A 27 2.73 8.89 -23.45
N ARG A 28 1.69 9.12 -22.64
CA ARG A 28 1.40 8.36 -21.41
C ARG A 28 1.34 6.85 -21.65
N GLY A 29 0.56 6.43 -22.63
CA GLY A 29 0.39 5.02 -22.98
C GLY A 29 1.70 4.37 -23.44
N ARG A 30 2.52 5.13 -24.20
CA ARG A 30 3.83 4.66 -24.68
C ARG A 30 4.83 4.50 -23.53
N ILE A 31 4.93 5.49 -22.65
CA ILE A 31 5.85 5.46 -21.51
C ILE A 31 5.49 4.30 -20.57
N LEU A 32 4.21 4.16 -20.20
CA LEU A 32 3.76 3.06 -19.35
C LEU A 32 3.96 1.70 -20.02
N GLY A 33 3.72 1.60 -21.32
CA GLY A 33 3.98 0.39 -22.11
C GLY A 33 5.45 -0.01 -22.10
N LEU A 34 6.37 0.94 -22.29
CA LEU A 34 7.81 0.70 -22.23
C LEU A 34 8.27 0.28 -20.82
N CYS A 35 7.77 0.93 -19.76
CA CYS A 35 8.07 0.55 -18.38
C CYS A 35 7.60 -0.88 -18.07
N SER A 36 6.38 -1.24 -18.48
CA SER A 36 5.82 -2.58 -18.28
C SER A 36 6.61 -3.66 -19.02
N GLN A 37 7.01 -3.38 -20.27
CA GLN A 37 7.86 -4.29 -21.04
C GLN A 37 9.25 -4.47 -20.40
N ALA A 38 9.85 -3.38 -19.93
CA ALA A 38 11.14 -3.43 -19.25
C ALA A 38 11.08 -4.23 -17.94
N ASP A 39 10.06 -3.99 -17.11
CA ASP A 39 9.82 -4.75 -15.87
C ASP A 39 9.57 -6.24 -16.16
N SER A 40 8.82 -6.56 -17.22
CA SER A 40 8.58 -7.93 -17.66
C SER A 40 9.88 -8.62 -18.10
N LEU A 41 10.69 -7.97 -18.93
CA LEU A 41 11.99 -8.49 -19.37
C LEU A 41 12.96 -8.68 -18.20
N ALA A 42 12.95 -7.76 -17.23
CA ALA A 42 13.75 -7.86 -16.01
C ALA A 42 13.31 -9.07 -15.16
N SER A 43 11.99 -9.30 -15.01
CA SER A 43 11.44 -10.44 -14.28
C SER A 43 11.76 -11.79 -14.95
N GLN A 44 11.94 -11.79 -16.27
CA GLN A 44 12.33 -12.96 -17.06
C GLN A 44 13.86 -13.20 -17.06
N GLY A 45 14.64 -12.39 -16.33
CA GLY A 45 16.10 -12.51 -16.25
C GLY A 45 16.85 -11.99 -17.48
N ASN A 46 16.16 -11.35 -18.43
CA ASN A 46 16.79 -10.77 -19.62
C ASN A 46 17.26 -9.33 -19.36
N ALA A 47 18.33 -9.20 -18.57
CA ALA A 47 18.84 -7.93 -18.08
C ALA A 47 19.27 -6.97 -19.22
N ALA A 48 19.83 -7.49 -20.31
CA ALA A 48 20.29 -6.66 -21.44
C ALA A 48 19.11 -6.05 -22.21
N ALA A 49 18.07 -6.84 -22.51
CA ALA A 49 16.89 -6.34 -23.19
C ALA A 49 16.06 -5.40 -22.30
N ALA A 50 15.96 -5.70 -21.00
CA ALA A 50 15.33 -4.81 -20.02
C ALA A 50 16.05 -3.45 -19.96
N GLN A 51 17.39 -3.46 -19.94
CA GLN A 51 18.18 -2.24 -19.93
C GLN A 51 17.93 -1.38 -21.17
N GLN A 52 17.88 -1.99 -22.36
CA GLN A 52 17.56 -1.26 -23.60
C GLN A 52 16.19 -0.59 -23.53
N LYS A 53 15.19 -1.28 -22.96
CA LYS A 53 13.84 -0.70 -22.77
C LYS A 53 13.81 0.43 -21.74
N TYR A 54 14.57 0.32 -20.66
CA TYR A 54 14.72 1.43 -19.72
C TYR A 54 15.41 2.65 -20.35
N GLU A 55 16.40 2.44 -21.23
CA GLU A 55 17.03 3.51 -22.01
C GLU A 55 16.06 4.19 -22.97
N GLU A 56 15.17 3.42 -23.62
CA GLU A 56 14.08 3.96 -24.45
C GLU A 56 13.09 4.82 -23.64
N VAL A 57 12.78 4.44 -22.40
CA VAL A 57 11.93 5.25 -21.50
C VAL A 57 12.60 6.59 -21.21
N VAL A 58 13.87 6.58 -20.81
CA VAL A 58 14.63 7.81 -20.52
C VAL A 58 14.76 8.69 -21.76
N ALA A 59 15.05 8.12 -22.92
CA ALA A 59 15.14 8.86 -24.18
C ALA A 59 13.80 9.47 -24.61
N THR A 60 12.68 8.79 -24.33
CA THR A 60 11.34 9.30 -24.64
C THR A 60 10.98 10.51 -23.76
N ILE A 61 11.40 10.50 -22.50
CA ILE A 61 11.11 11.57 -21.53
C ILE A 61 12.07 12.75 -21.69
N GLY A 62 13.35 12.48 -21.92
CA GLY A 62 14.41 13.50 -21.99
C GLY A 62 14.49 14.31 -20.70
N ASP A 63 14.67 15.63 -20.83
CA ASP A 63 14.78 16.57 -19.70
C ASP A 63 13.43 17.14 -19.23
N ARG A 64 12.30 16.54 -19.65
CA ARG A 64 10.96 17.07 -19.35
C ARG A 64 10.57 16.81 -17.89
N GLN A 65 10.02 17.84 -17.23
CA GLN A 65 9.35 17.69 -15.94
C GLN A 65 7.94 17.16 -16.16
N LEU A 66 7.64 15.98 -15.61
CA LEU A 66 6.33 15.33 -15.70
C LEU A 66 5.37 15.90 -14.64
N ALA A 67 4.14 16.24 -15.02
CA ALA A 67 3.13 16.74 -14.11
C ALA A 67 2.34 15.59 -13.44
N ASP A 68 2.13 14.47 -14.13
CA ASP A 68 1.40 13.31 -13.62
C ASP A 68 2.21 12.62 -12.49
N GLU A 69 1.61 12.49 -11.31
CA GLU A 69 2.25 11.89 -10.14
C GLU A 69 2.50 10.38 -10.30
N GLN A 70 1.57 9.68 -10.95
CA GLN A 70 1.66 8.24 -11.18
C GLN A 70 2.71 7.92 -12.26
N LEU A 71 2.79 8.75 -13.30
CA LEU A 71 3.83 8.66 -14.32
C LEU A 71 5.20 8.97 -13.71
N ARG A 72 5.31 10.03 -12.89
CA ARG A 72 6.53 10.34 -12.13
C ARG A 72 7.01 9.18 -11.27
N LYS A 73 6.11 8.56 -10.50
CA LYS A 73 6.44 7.39 -9.67
C LYS A 73 6.95 6.20 -10.50
N THR A 74 6.29 5.93 -11.62
CA THR A 74 6.64 4.81 -12.50
C THR A 74 8.00 5.03 -13.18
N VAL A 75 8.26 6.25 -13.63
CA VAL A 75 9.53 6.66 -14.23
C VAL A 75 10.64 6.67 -13.18
N ALA A 76 10.36 7.12 -11.95
CA ALA A 76 11.33 7.08 -10.87
C ALA A 76 11.75 5.66 -10.48
N LYS A 77 10.79 4.72 -10.42
CA LYS A 77 11.06 3.30 -10.22
C LYS A 77 11.94 2.73 -11.36
N THR A 78 11.65 3.12 -12.58
CA THR A 78 12.40 2.72 -13.78
C THR A 78 13.85 3.23 -13.76
N ALA A 79 14.04 4.52 -13.49
CA ALA A 79 15.37 5.14 -13.36
C ALA A 79 16.18 4.52 -12.22
N LEU A 80 15.51 4.14 -11.13
CA LEU A 80 16.14 3.43 -10.01
C LEU A 80 16.70 2.07 -10.41
N VAL A 81 15.90 1.25 -11.11
CA VAL A 81 16.32 -0.08 -11.58
C VAL A 81 17.48 0.03 -12.58
N GLN A 82 17.39 0.99 -13.50
CA GLN A 82 18.44 1.25 -14.48
C GLN A 82 19.76 1.70 -13.82
N GLY A 83 19.69 2.64 -12.88
CA GLY A 83 20.89 3.11 -12.16
C GLY A 83 21.55 2.01 -11.33
N GLN A 84 20.76 1.13 -10.71
CA GLN A 84 21.27 -0.05 -10.01
C GLN A 84 21.95 -1.04 -10.97
N ALA A 85 21.36 -1.27 -12.15
CA ALA A 85 21.93 -2.16 -13.16
C ALA A 85 23.25 -1.65 -13.72
N LYS A 86 23.35 -0.34 -14.01
CA LYS A 86 24.59 0.31 -14.49
C LYS A 86 25.69 0.28 -13.43
N ALA A 87 25.37 0.61 -12.19
CA ALA A 87 26.33 0.52 -11.09
C ALA A 87 26.83 -0.92 -10.89
N ALA A 88 25.94 -1.91 -10.94
CA ALA A 88 26.32 -3.32 -10.86
C ALA A 88 27.19 -3.78 -12.06
N ALA A 89 27.01 -3.21 -13.24
CA ALA A 89 27.86 -3.48 -14.40
C ALA A 89 29.28 -2.95 -14.20
N CYS A 90 29.42 -1.69 -13.72
CA CYS A 90 30.73 -1.10 -13.39
C CYS A 90 31.47 -1.91 -12.31
N LEU A 91 30.75 -2.40 -11.30
CA LEU A 91 31.32 -3.27 -10.26
C LEU A 91 31.84 -4.59 -10.84
N ARG A 92 31.11 -5.21 -11.77
CA ARG A 92 31.53 -6.45 -12.44
C ARG A 92 32.74 -6.25 -13.36
N SER A 93 32.89 -5.08 -13.97
CA SER A 93 34.04 -4.75 -14.82
C SER A 93 35.26 -4.24 -14.05
N GLY A 94 35.18 -4.10 -12.72
CA GLY A 94 36.25 -3.55 -11.90
C GLY A 94 36.46 -2.03 -12.06
N ASP A 95 35.51 -1.33 -12.68
CA ASP A 95 35.52 0.13 -12.82
C ASP A 95 34.86 0.77 -11.58
N TRP A 96 35.63 0.85 -10.50
CA TRP A 96 35.15 1.36 -9.20
C TRP A 96 34.81 2.85 -9.26
N ALA A 97 35.52 3.64 -10.09
CA ALA A 97 35.25 5.06 -10.28
C ALA A 97 33.93 5.29 -11.04
N GLY A 98 33.66 4.49 -12.08
CA GLY A 98 32.37 4.46 -12.77
C GLY A 98 31.23 4.06 -11.83
N ALA A 99 31.44 3.05 -10.99
CA ALA A 99 30.46 2.62 -9.99
C ALA A 99 30.15 3.71 -8.95
N GLU A 100 31.17 4.42 -8.44
CA GLU A 100 30.98 5.55 -7.52
C GLU A 100 30.16 6.69 -8.17
N CYS A 101 30.44 7.01 -9.43
CA CYS A 101 29.74 8.03 -10.20
C CYS A 101 28.24 7.68 -10.39
N GLU A 102 27.95 6.44 -10.79
CA GLU A 102 26.58 5.98 -11.01
C GLU A 102 25.78 5.90 -9.70
N TYR A 103 26.40 5.45 -8.59
CA TYR A 103 25.75 5.51 -7.28
C TYR A 103 25.50 6.94 -6.78
N LYS A 104 26.41 7.89 -7.07
CA LYS A 104 26.19 9.32 -6.76
C LYS A 104 25.03 9.90 -7.55
N ARG A 105 24.96 9.64 -8.88
CA ARG A 105 23.82 10.04 -9.72
C ARG A 105 22.50 9.47 -9.20
N LEU A 106 22.50 8.19 -8.80
CA LEU A 106 21.33 7.54 -8.21
C LEU A 106 20.92 8.18 -6.88
N LEU A 107 21.88 8.53 -6.02
CA LEU A 107 21.62 9.20 -4.74
C LEU A 107 21.07 10.62 -4.93
N ASP A 108 21.59 11.37 -5.90
CA ASP A 108 21.10 12.73 -6.20
C ASP A 108 19.69 12.68 -6.80
N PHE A 109 19.40 11.70 -7.65
CA PHE A 109 18.04 11.41 -8.12
C PHE A 109 17.08 11.08 -6.96
N LEU A 110 17.50 10.21 -6.03
CA LEU A 110 16.68 9.80 -4.89
C LEU A 110 16.48 10.91 -3.85
N LYS A 111 17.35 11.92 -3.81
CA LYS A 111 17.19 13.13 -2.99
C LYS A 111 16.22 14.13 -3.62
N ALA A 112 16.17 14.20 -4.95
CA ALA A 112 15.26 15.06 -5.68
C ALA A 112 13.82 14.51 -5.75
N SER A 113 13.62 13.22 -5.45
CA SER A 113 12.32 12.56 -5.51
C SER A 113 11.56 12.65 -4.16
N PRO A 114 10.32 13.19 -4.12
CA PRO A 114 9.56 13.43 -2.90
C PRO A 114 8.83 12.20 -2.32
N THR A 115 9.12 10.99 -2.79
CA THR A 115 8.42 9.77 -2.34
C THR A 115 9.12 9.13 -1.14
N ASP A 116 8.48 9.23 0.03
CA ASP A 116 8.85 8.52 1.27
C ASP A 116 8.18 7.12 1.32
N ASP A 117 8.38 6.30 0.29
CA ASP A 117 7.97 4.89 0.33
C ASP A 117 9.13 3.97 0.80
N SER A 118 8.74 2.82 1.33
CA SER A 118 9.65 1.77 1.85
C SER A 118 10.71 1.36 0.82
N ASP A 119 10.33 1.28 -0.45
CA ASP A 119 11.19 0.80 -1.53
C ASP A 119 12.24 1.84 -1.93
N THR A 120 11.87 3.12 -1.95
CA THR A 120 12.77 4.26 -2.17
C THR A 120 13.79 4.36 -1.04
N ASN A 121 13.38 4.15 0.21
CA ASN A 121 14.29 4.14 1.37
C ASN A 121 15.24 2.94 1.36
N ALA A 122 14.74 1.74 1.05
CA ALA A 122 15.60 0.57 0.85
C ALA A 122 16.62 0.76 -0.28
N ALA A 123 16.20 1.44 -1.36
CA ALA A 123 17.07 1.75 -2.48
C ALA A 123 18.12 2.81 -2.14
N ARG A 124 17.77 3.84 -1.36
CA ARG A 124 18.73 4.81 -0.79
C ARG A 124 19.80 4.08 0.04
N HIS A 125 19.38 3.19 0.94
CA HIS A 125 20.33 2.41 1.75
C HIS A 125 21.26 1.53 0.90
N ARG A 126 20.73 0.84 -0.12
CA ARG A 126 21.55 0.04 -1.06
C ARG A 126 22.54 0.90 -1.83
N ALA A 127 22.10 2.05 -2.35
CA ALA A 127 22.95 2.98 -3.10
C ALA A 127 24.05 3.61 -2.22
N THR A 128 23.73 4.00 -0.99
CA THR A 128 24.72 4.54 -0.03
C THR A 128 25.76 3.48 0.34
N ARG A 129 25.34 2.22 0.54
CA ARG A 129 26.25 1.11 0.81
C ARG A 129 27.18 0.85 -0.37
N GLY A 130 26.64 0.75 -1.59
CA GLY A 130 27.42 0.54 -2.81
C GLY A 130 28.41 1.67 -3.10
N ALA A 131 28.00 2.94 -2.92
CA ALA A 131 28.90 4.09 -3.05
C ALA A 131 30.08 4.04 -2.06
N ARG A 132 29.79 3.63 -0.81
CA ARG A 132 30.81 3.50 0.23
C ARG A 132 31.79 2.37 -0.06
N GLU A 133 31.30 1.23 -0.53
CA GLU A 133 32.12 0.08 -0.92
C GLU A 133 33.04 0.43 -2.11
N ALA A 134 32.51 1.09 -3.15
CA ALA A 134 33.31 1.58 -4.27
C ALA A 134 34.39 2.58 -3.82
N ARG A 135 34.04 3.52 -2.93
CA ARG A 135 35.00 4.51 -2.40
C ARG A 135 36.10 3.87 -1.57
N ILE A 136 35.79 2.86 -0.76
CA ILE A 136 36.79 2.10 -0.01
C ILE A 136 37.79 1.44 -0.96
N ARG A 137 37.31 0.81 -2.04
CA ARG A 137 38.19 0.17 -3.04
C ARG A 137 39.08 1.17 -3.78
N ILE A 138 38.56 2.36 -4.11
CA ILE A 138 39.36 3.45 -4.70
C ILE A 138 40.45 3.89 -3.71
N LEU A 139 40.10 4.11 -2.45
CA LEU A 139 41.06 4.50 -1.41
C LEU A 139 42.10 3.40 -1.13
N GLU A 140 41.72 2.12 -1.19
CA GLU A 140 42.65 0.99 -1.10
C GLU A 140 43.65 0.99 -2.28
N ALA A 141 43.18 1.27 -3.50
CA ALA A 141 44.03 1.36 -4.69
C ALA A 141 44.95 2.60 -4.65
N GLU A 142 44.44 3.75 -4.22
CA GLU A 142 45.22 4.99 -4.03
C GLU A 142 46.26 4.82 -2.91
N ALA A 143 45.92 4.14 -1.81
CA ALA A 143 46.85 3.84 -0.73
C ALA A 143 47.92 2.84 -1.16
N ALA A 144 47.59 1.84 -1.99
CA ALA A 144 48.55 0.90 -2.56
C ALA A 144 49.52 1.59 -3.54
N GLN A 145 49.04 2.56 -4.33
CA GLN A 145 49.89 3.40 -5.20
C GLN A 145 50.76 4.37 -4.40
N ALA A 146 50.23 4.97 -3.32
CA ALA A 146 50.99 5.83 -2.43
C ALA A 146 52.08 5.05 -1.67
N ALA A 147 51.81 3.81 -1.27
CA ALA A 147 52.78 2.92 -0.64
C ALA A 147 53.92 2.50 -1.59
N GLN A 148 53.68 2.44 -2.90
CA GLN A 148 54.73 2.22 -3.91
C GLN A 148 55.59 3.47 -4.18
N GLY A 149 55.16 4.66 -3.76
CA GLY A 149 55.88 5.93 -3.94
C GLY A 149 56.61 6.46 -2.70
N LEU A 150 56.60 5.73 -1.57
CA LEU A 150 57.08 6.22 -0.27
C LEU A 150 58.31 5.49 0.28
N ASP A 151 59.06 4.78 -0.57
CA ASP A 151 60.26 4.03 -0.17
C ASP A 151 61.57 4.85 -0.22
N GLU A 152 61.49 6.18 -0.40
CA GLU A 152 62.66 7.06 -0.33
C GLU A 152 62.38 8.32 0.51
N GLN A 153 62.71 8.26 1.81
CA GLN A 153 63.66 9.17 2.49
C GLN A 153 63.44 9.23 4.02
N LYS A 154 64.56 9.17 4.73
CA LYS A 154 64.69 9.05 6.20
C LYS A 154 64.54 10.38 6.97
N PRO A 155 64.29 10.31 8.30
CA PRO A 155 63.81 11.40 9.14
C PRO A 155 64.91 12.16 9.90
N SER A 156 64.76 13.47 10.07
CA SER A 156 65.62 14.32 10.89
C SER A 156 65.02 14.59 12.29
N SER A 157 65.43 13.71 13.21
CA SER A 157 65.83 13.94 14.61
C SER A 157 65.03 14.88 15.53
N GLY A 158 64.48 14.29 16.59
CA GLY A 158 64.50 14.84 17.96
C GLY A 158 63.27 15.63 18.43
N ARG A 159 62.62 16.41 17.56
CA ARG A 159 61.41 17.18 17.91
C ARG A 159 60.09 16.45 17.66
N SER A 160 60.08 15.44 16.77
CA SER A 160 58.88 14.63 16.53
C SER A 160 58.62 13.65 17.66
N LEU A 161 59.65 12.99 18.21
CA LEU A 161 59.51 11.94 19.23
C LEU A 161 58.71 12.38 20.47
N LEU A 162 58.84 13.62 20.94
CA LEU A 162 58.07 14.11 22.10
C LEU A 162 56.60 14.42 21.77
N GLN A 163 56.33 14.91 20.56
CA GLN A 163 54.98 15.17 20.07
C GLN A 163 54.28 13.86 19.68
N THR A 164 55.00 12.91 19.06
CA THR A 164 54.51 11.58 18.68
C THR A 164 54.24 10.73 19.92
N VAL A 165 55.10 10.77 20.95
CA VAL A 165 54.85 10.09 22.24
C VAL A 165 53.65 10.67 22.99
N LEU A 166 53.40 11.98 22.91
CA LEU A 166 52.21 12.61 23.51
C LEU A 166 50.92 12.33 22.72
N ASP A 167 51.00 12.30 21.39
CA ASP A 167 49.89 11.90 20.51
C ASP A 167 49.61 10.38 20.59
N GLU A 168 50.62 9.54 20.84
CA GLU A 168 50.51 8.11 21.13
C GLU A 168 49.98 7.85 22.55
N ALA A 169 50.36 8.64 23.55
CA ALA A 169 49.77 8.55 24.90
C ALA A 169 48.27 8.89 24.92
N ALA A 170 47.84 9.86 24.10
CA ALA A 170 46.43 10.16 23.87
C ALA A 170 45.68 9.05 23.11
N ARG A 171 46.39 8.26 22.27
CA ARG A 171 45.83 7.13 21.52
C ARG A 171 45.82 5.80 22.30
N GLU A 172 46.79 5.53 23.16
CA GLU A 172 47.01 4.21 23.77
C GLU A 172 46.57 4.10 25.25
N GLN A 173 46.60 5.19 26.03
CA GLN A 173 46.45 5.10 27.50
C GLN A 173 45.16 5.72 28.06
N GLY A 174 44.37 6.39 27.21
CA GLY A 174 43.10 7.02 27.57
C GLY A 174 43.24 8.48 28.01
N LEU A 175 42.29 9.30 27.56
CA LEU A 175 42.21 10.76 27.81
C LEU A 175 42.53 11.20 29.27
N PRO A 176 42.14 10.48 30.34
CA PRO A 176 42.45 10.90 31.72
C PRO A 176 43.95 10.87 32.05
N LYS A 177 44.72 9.92 31.50
CA LYS A 177 46.17 9.83 31.75
C LYS A 177 46.93 10.90 30.97
N ALA A 178 46.49 11.22 29.76
CA ALA A 178 47.07 12.31 28.96
C ALA A 178 46.87 13.68 29.65
N ILE A 179 45.70 13.96 30.23
CA ILE A 179 45.44 15.20 30.97
C ILE A 179 46.36 15.29 32.21
N ALA A 180 46.53 14.20 32.96
CA ALA A 180 47.43 14.16 34.12
C ALA A 180 48.91 14.36 33.76
N GLN A 181 49.35 13.93 32.58
CA GLN A 181 50.71 14.19 32.07
C GLN A 181 50.88 15.65 31.63
N TYR A 182 49.85 16.27 31.04
CA TYR A 182 49.84 17.70 30.75
C TYR A 182 49.86 18.56 32.02
N ASP A 183 49.23 18.11 33.11
CA ASP A 183 49.33 18.77 34.42
C ASP A 183 50.76 18.78 34.95
N GLN A 184 51.46 17.66 34.86
CA GLN A 184 52.87 17.56 35.26
C GLN A 184 53.79 18.42 34.38
N LEU A 185 53.50 18.51 33.08
CA LEU A 185 54.25 19.35 32.14
C LEU A 185 54.03 20.85 32.43
N LEU A 186 52.80 21.26 32.71
CA LEU A 186 52.47 22.63 33.09
C LEU A 186 53.15 23.02 34.41
N ASP A 187 53.14 22.12 35.41
CA ASP A 187 53.83 22.31 36.69
C ASP A 187 55.36 22.45 36.54
N TYR A 188 55.95 21.72 35.59
CA TYR A 188 57.37 21.83 35.26
C TYR A 188 57.70 23.15 34.55
N LEU A 189 56.89 23.55 33.58
CA LEU A 189 57.08 24.80 32.83
C LEU A 189 56.86 26.04 33.71
N HIS A 190 55.98 25.98 34.71
CA HIS A 190 55.79 27.06 35.69
C HIS A 190 56.98 27.27 36.65
N LYS A 191 57.90 26.29 36.76
CA LYS A 191 59.11 26.37 37.58
C LYS A 191 60.33 26.91 36.84
N GLN A 192 60.21 27.18 35.53
CA GLN A 192 61.26 27.75 34.68
C GLN A 192 61.23 29.29 34.71
N PRO A 193 62.34 29.98 34.35
CA PRO A 193 62.39 31.44 34.35
C PRO A 193 61.34 32.05 33.40
N PRO A 194 60.55 33.03 33.85
CA PRO A 194 59.38 33.53 33.10
C PRO A 194 59.72 34.36 31.85
N ASP A 195 60.98 34.78 31.69
CA ASP A 195 61.42 35.70 30.64
C ASP A 195 61.93 34.99 29.37
N ASP A 196 61.89 33.65 29.32
CA ASP A 196 62.23 32.90 28.12
C ASP A 196 61.01 32.82 27.18
N PRO A 197 61.05 33.45 25.98
CA PRO A 197 59.93 33.45 25.04
C PRO A 197 59.53 32.04 24.58
N VAL A 198 60.44 31.07 24.65
CA VAL A 198 60.17 29.66 24.33
C VAL A 198 59.32 29.00 25.42
N VAL A 199 59.53 29.36 26.69
CA VAL A 199 58.77 28.84 27.84
C VAL A 199 57.35 29.39 27.84
N VAL A 200 57.17 30.69 27.57
CA VAL A 200 55.84 31.33 27.44
C VAL A 200 55.02 30.73 26.29
N GLN A 201 55.65 30.48 25.14
CA GLN A 201 55.00 29.88 23.99
C GLN A 201 54.65 28.40 24.21
N SER A 202 55.46 27.69 25.00
CA SER A 202 55.21 26.28 25.37
C SER A 202 54.11 26.15 26.43
N LEU A 203 54.04 27.08 27.40
CA LEU A 203 52.96 27.19 28.38
C LEU A 203 51.60 27.44 27.72
N SER A 204 51.54 28.37 26.76
CA SER A 204 50.27 28.67 26.07
C SER A 204 49.79 27.48 25.23
N LYS A 205 50.69 26.79 24.53
CA LYS A 205 50.39 25.58 23.75
C LYS A 205 49.95 24.41 24.64
N ALA A 206 50.66 24.16 25.74
CA ALA A 206 50.32 23.08 26.66
C ALA A 206 48.96 23.32 27.34
N SER A 207 48.68 24.57 27.77
CA SER A 207 47.40 24.96 28.37
C SER A 207 46.23 24.81 27.39
N ALA A 208 46.39 25.29 26.15
CA ALA A 208 45.37 25.16 25.10
C ALA A 208 45.09 23.67 24.75
N THR A 209 46.13 22.84 24.73
CA THR A 209 46.00 21.41 24.42
C THR A 209 45.28 20.66 25.54
N LYS A 210 45.58 20.99 26.81
CA LYS A 210 44.86 20.45 27.97
C LYS A 210 43.37 20.80 27.94
N GLN A 211 43.03 22.07 27.70
CA GLN A 211 41.62 22.51 27.59
C GLN A 211 40.87 21.77 26.46
N ASN A 212 41.53 21.56 25.31
CA ASN A 212 40.95 20.79 24.20
C ASN A 212 40.70 19.32 24.57
N LEU A 213 41.61 18.68 25.33
CA LEU A 213 41.46 17.31 25.81
C LEU A 213 40.34 17.17 26.86
N GLU A 214 40.22 18.12 27.78
CA GLU A 214 39.13 18.19 28.76
C GLU A 214 37.76 18.38 28.09
N ALA A 215 37.68 19.27 27.10
CA ALA A 215 36.48 19.46 26.28
C ALA A 215 36.12 18.19 25.49
N SER A 216 37.13 17.46 24.99
CA SER A 216 36.93 16.16 24.32
C SER A 216 36.37 15.10 25.26
N MET A 217 36.88 14.99 26.50
CA MET A 217 36.32 14.07 27.50
C MET A 217 34.87 14.41 27.86
N ALA A 218 34.56 15.71 28.03
CA ALA A 218 33.20 16.14 28.33
C ALA A 218 32.23 15.76 27.19
N ARG A 219 32.66 15.89 25.93
CA ARG A 219 31.90 15.44 24.75
C ARG A 219 31.68 13.93 24.75
N VAL A 220 32.72 13.13 25.03
CA VAL A 220 32.61 11.67 25.09
C VAL A 220 31.66 11.21 26.20
N ARG A 221 31.72 11.84 27.38
CA ARG A 221 30.78 11.54 28.49
C ARG A 221 29.34 11.88 28.13
N ALA A 222 29.11 13.07 27.57
CA ALA A 222 27.79 13.48 27.11
C ALA A 222 27.25 12.56 25.99
N GLU A 223 28.12 12.08 25.10
CA GLU A 223 27.74 11.13 24.05
C GLU A 223 27.41 9.75 24.63
N GLN A 224 28.17 9.26 25.62
CA GLN A 224 27.87 8.00 26.31
C GLN A 224 26.56 8.05 27.09
N GLU A 225 26.27 9.15 27.78
CA GLU A 225 24.98 9.36 28.45
C GLU A 225 23.82 9.40 27.44
N ARG A 226 23.98 10.10 26.31
CA ARG A 226 22.99 10.09 25.23
C ARG A 226 22.77 8.69 24.66
N ARG A 227 23.82 7.89 24.49
CA ARG A 227 23.71 6.50 24.03
C ARG A 227 22.97 5.63 25.04
N ARG A 228 23.26 5.75 26.34
CA ARG A 228 22.54 5.04 27.40
C ARG A 228 21.06 5.42 27.46
N GLN A 229 20.74 6.71 27.40
CA GLN A 229 19.37 7.19 27.36
C GLN A 229 18.63 6.70 26.11
N ALA A 230 19.29 6.70 24.94
CA ALA A 230 18.70 6.19 23.70
C ALA A 230 18.47 4.66 23.75
N GLU A 231 19.39 3.90 24.34
CA GLU A 231 19.23 2.46 24.54
C GLU A 231 18.10 2.13 25.51
N GLU A 232 17.98 2.87 26.61
CA GLU A 232 16.89 2.71 27.58
C GLU A 232 15.53 3.05 26.95
N GLN A 233 15.44 4.16 26.20
CA GLN A 233 14.23 4.51 25.45
C GLN A 233 13.84 3.43 24.43
N ARG A 234 14.82 2.83 23.74
CA ARG A 234 14.56 1.71 22.83
C ARG A 234 14.03 0.49 23.56
N ARG A 235 14.59 0.12 24.71
CA ARG A 235 14.11 -1.00 25.52
C ARG A 235 12.67 -0.79 26.00
N VAL A 236 12.36 0.42 26.49
CA VAL A 236 11.00 0.76 26.93
C VAL A 236 10.01 0.74 25.74
N ALA A 237 10.41 1.28 24.59
CA ALA A 237 9.57 1.26 23.39
C ALA A 237 9.34 -0.17 22.87
N GLU A 238 10.36 -1.03 22.91
CA GLU A 238 10.24 -2.44 22.53
C GLU A 238 9.36 -3.22 23.51
N GLN A 239 9.50 -2.98 24.82
CA GLN A 239 8.65 -3.61 25.82
C GLN A 239 7.18 -3.22 25.65
N ARG A 240 6.89 -1.92 25.42
CA ARG A 240 5.52 -1.46 25.12
C ARG A 240 4.95 -2.12 23.88
N ARG A 241 5.73 -2.25 22.80
CA ARG A 241 5.30 -2.98 21.60
C ARG A 241 4.94 -4.43 21.90
N ARG A 242 5.77 -5.13 22.66
CA ARG A 242 5.50 -6.53 23.05
C ARG A 242 4.26 -6.66 23.93
N GLU A 243 4.05 -5.73 24.85
CA GLU A 243 2.85 -5.69 25.69
C GLU A 243 1.59 -5.40 24.84
N GLU A 244 1.65 -4.46 23.91
CA GLU A 244 0.56 -4.16 22.97
C GLU A 244 0.25 -5.35 22.06
N GLU A 245 1.27 -6.02 21.51
CA GLU A 245 1.13 -7.23 20.70
C GLU A 245 0.51 -8.38 21.51
N ALA A 246 0.96 -8.59 22.75
CA ALA A 246 0.40 -9.62 23.64
C ALA A 246 -1.07 -9.33 23.99
N GLN A 247 -1.43 -8.06 24.24
CA GLN A 247 -2.81 -7.66 24.48
C GLN A 247 -3.69 -7.88 23.25
N ARG A 248 -3.19 -7.56 22.04
CA ARG A 248 -3.90 -7.83 20.78
C ARG A 248 -4.11 -9.32 20.57
N ALA A 249 -3.08 -10.14 20.76
CA ALA A 249 -3.17 -11.59 20.63
C ALA A 249 -4.18 -12.20 21.62
N LEU A 250 -4.22 -11.70 22.87
CA LEU A 250 -5.18 -12.15 23.87
C LEU A 250 -6.62 -11.73 23.53
N ALA A 251 -6.81 -10.52 22.99
CA ALA A 251 -8.11 -10.07 22.50
C ALA A 251 -8.60 -10.92 21.32
N GLU A 252 -7.73 -11.23 20.36
CA GLU A 252 -8.04 -12.13 19.23
C GLU A 252 -8.37 -13.55 19.70
N ALA A 253 -7.60 -14.10 20.65
CA ALA A 253 -7.87 -15.42 21.22
C ALA A 253 -9.24 -15.48 21.91
N ARG A 254 -9.63 -14.43 22.65
CA ARG A 254 -10.97 -14.32 23.25
C ARG A 254 -12.07 -14.26 22.18
N LYS A 255 -11.88 -13.48 21.11
CA LYS A 255 -12.83 -13.43 19.98
C LYS A 255 -13.00 -14.81 19.33
N ARG A 256 -11.91 -15.56 19.14
CA ARG A 256 -11.96 -16.94 18.62
C ARG A 256 -12.73 -17.88 19.53
N ALA A 257 -12.52 -17.82 20.84
CA ALA A 257 -13.25 -18.65 21.81
C ALA A 257 -14.76 -18.37 21.80
N VAL A 258 -15.17 -17.10 21.78
CA VAL A 258 -16.60 -16.72 21.68
C VAL A 258 -17.22 -17.25 20.39
N ARG A 259 -16.49 -17.11 19.27
CA ARG A 259 -16.91 -17.60 17.96
C ARG A 259 -17.10 -19.13 17.95
N GLU A 260 -16.15 -19.89 18.50
CA GLU A 260 -16.28 -21.35 18.63
C GLU A 260 -17.45 -21.77 19.50
N GLN A 261 -17.69 -21.06 20.62
CA GLN A 261 -18.83 -21.31 21.48
C GLN A 261 -20.16 -21.04 20.76
N PHE A 262 -20.24 -19.94 20.00
CA PHE A 262 -21.42 -19.61 19.20
C PHE A 262 -21.73 -20.70 18.16
N PHE A 263 -20.72 -21.22 17.45
CA PHE A 263 -20.94 -22.28 16.46
C PHE A 263 -21.37 -23.62 17.04
N ARG A 264 -21.25 -23.82 18.36
CA ARG A 264 -21.80 -24.98 19.07
C ARG A 264 -23.19 -24.71 19.66
N SER A 265 -23.71 -23.49 19.52
CA SER A 265 -24.98 -23.09 20.13
C SER A 265 -26.20 -23.56 19.31
N PRO A 266 -27.36 -23.76 19.97
CA PRO A 266 -28.62 -24.02 19.27
C PRO A 266 -29.04 -22.89 18.33
N ALA A 267 -28.68 -21.64 18.65
CA ALA A 267 -28.97 -20.48 17.82
C ALA A 267 -28.28 -20.57 16.45
N TYR A 268 -27.00 -20.95 16.43
CA TYR A 268 -26.30 -21.22 15.17
C TYR A 268 -26.95 -22.35 14.38
N ALA A 269 -27.32 -23.45 15.04
CA ALA A 269 -27.98 -24.57 14.37
C ALA A 269 -29.31 -24.14 13.70
N GLN A 270 -30.10 -23.30 14.37
CA GLN A 270 -31.33 -22.74 13.79
C GLN A 270 -31.06 -21.84 12.58
N MET A 271 -30.09 -20.92 12.69
CA MET A 271 -29.71 -20.02 11.58
C MET A 271 -29.19 -20.81 10.38
N LYS A 272 -28.39 -21.85 10.62
CA LYS A 272 -27.91 -22.75 9.56
C LYS A 272 -29.06 -23.49 8.87
N LEU A 273 -30.02 -24.04 9.64
CA LEU A 273 -31.19 -24.71 9.08
C LEU A 273 -32.04 -23.76 8.22
N GLN A 274 -32.20 -22.50 8.64
CA GLN A 274 -32.87 -21.47 7.84
C GLN A 274 -32.12 -21.19 6.53
N ALA A 275 -30.78 -21.09 6.59
CA ALA A 275 -29.96 -20.89 5.40
C ALA A 275 -30.03 -22.08 4.43
N ASP A 276 -29.98 -23.32 4.96
CA ASP A 276 -30.14 -24.54 4.17
C ASP A 276 -31.52 -24.59 3.49
N SER A 277 -32.59 -24.21 4.22
CA SER A 277 -33.95 -24.13 3.67
C SER A 277 -34.08 -23.11 2.55
N LEU A 278 -33.42 -21.95 2.65
CA LEU A 278 -33.43 -20.93 1.59
C LEU A 278 -32.75 -21.43 0.31
N VAL A 279 -31.61 -22.11 0.44
CA VAL A 279 -30.91 -22.68 -0.72
C VAL A 279 -31.72 -23.81 -1.34
N GLN A 280 -32.29 -24.71 -0.54
CA GLN A 280 -33.15 -25.78 -1.06
C GLN A 280 -34.38 -25.23 -1.78
N SER A 281 -35.06 -24.22 -1.22
CA SER A 281 -36.16 -23.54 -1.88
C SER A 281 -35.73 -22.93 -3.21
N LEU A 282 -34.60 -22.22 -3.22
CA LEU A 282 -34.05 -21.64 -4.45
C LEU A 282 -33.78 -22.71 -5.51
N GLU A 283 -33.19 -23.84 -5.14
CA GLU A 283 -32.90 -24.92 -6.10
C GLU A 283 -34.17 -25.52 -6.69
N LEU A 284 -35.19 -25.77 -5.88
CA LEU A 284 -36.50 -26.23 -6.35
C LEU A 284 -37.18 -25.20 -7.25
N ASP A 285 -37.17 -23.94 -6.83
CA ASP A 285 -37.79 -22.83 -7.54
C ASP A 285 -37.16 -22.56 -8.90
N LEU A 286 -35.85 -22.83 -9.06
CA LEU A 286 -35.12 -22.64 -10.30
C LEU A 286 -35.29 -23.80 -11.29
N VAL A 287 -35.60 -25.02 -10.82
CA VAL A 287 -35.84 -26.18 -11.71
C VAL A 287 -37.08 -25.97 -12.58
N ALA A 288 -38.09 -25.29 -12.05
CA ALA A 288 -39.35 -25.03 -12.75
C ALA A 288 -39.43 -23.64 -13.42
N GLU A 289 -38.35 -22.85 -13.41
CA GLU A 289 -38.38 -21.47 -13.87
C GLU A 289 -37.78 -21.27 -15.27
N ASP A 290 -38.66 -20.99 -16.24
CA ASP A 290 -38.25 -20.75 -17.63
C ASP A 290 -37.86 -19.28 -17.90
N SER A 291 -38.22 -18.35 -16.99
CA SER A 291 -37.89 -16.93 -17.14
C SER A 291 -36.57 -16.57 -16.46
N ALA A 292 -35.58 -16.15 -17.25
CA ALA A 292 -34.30 -15.68 -16.72
C ALA A 292 -34.46 -14.52 -15.71
N TRP A 293 -35.43 -13.62 -15.92
CA TRP A 293 -35.70 -12.53 -14.97
C TRP A 293 -36.29 -12.99 -13.65
N ARG A 294 -37.17 -13.98 -13.67
CA ARG A 294 -37.69 -14.58 -12.43
C ARG A 294 -36.62 -15.40 -11.72
N ALA A 295 -35.74 -16.08 -12.46
CA ALA A 295 -34.58 -16.77 -11.90
C ALA A 295 -33.60 -15.81 -11.21
N ILE A 296 -33.32 -14.63 -11.81
CA ILE A 296 -32.57 -13.56 -11.15
C ILE A 296 -33.30 -13.08 -9.90
N SER A 297 -34.61 -12.82 -9.98
CA SER A 297 -35.42 -12.33 -8.85
C SER A 297 -35.40 -13.30 -7.67
N LYS A 298 -35.58 -14.60 -7.92
CA LYS A 298 -35.49 -15.66 -6.91
C LYS A 298 -34.09 -15.73 -6.30
N SER A 299 -33.04 -15.61 -7.12
CA SER A 299 -31.66 -15.61 -6.66
C SER A 299 -31.30 -14.38 -5.81
N SER A 300 -31.78 -13.19 -6.18
CA SER A 300 -31.62 -11.96 -5.37
C SER A 300 -32.35 -12.08 -4.03
N ASP A 301 -33.50 -12.76 -3.99
CA ASP A 301 -34.27 -13.01 -2.77
C ASP A 301 -33.49 -13.86 -1.78
N ALA A 302 -33.02 -15.01 -2.27
CA ALA A 302 -32.19 -15.92 -1.49
C ALA A 302 -30.91 -15.23 -1.03
N GLY A 303 -30.28 -14.41 -1.90
CA GLY A 303 -29.12 -13.61 -1.56
C GLY A 303 -29.39 -12.64 -0.39
N ALA A 304 -30.50 -11.91 -0.42
CA ALA A 304 -30.89 -11.01 0.67
C ALA A 304 -31.20 -11.78 1.97
N GLY A 305 -31.96 -12.88 1.88
CA GLY A 305 -32.25 -13.73 3.04
C GLY A 305 -31.00 -14.32 3.68
N LEU A 306 -30.06 -14.82 2.87
CA LEU A 306 -28.79 -15.37 3.35
C LEU A 306 -27.90 -14.27 3.94
N LEU A 307 -27.85 -13.07 3.35
CA LEU A 307 -27.11 -11.95 3.93
C LEU A 307 -27.70 -11.56 5.29
N ALA A 308 -29.02 -11.51 5.44
CA ALA A 308 -29.68 -11.24 6.72
C ALA A 308 -29.29 -12.25 7.80
N ILE A 309 -29.26 -13.55 7.47
CA ILE A 309 -28.81 -14.60 8.40
C ILE A 309 -27.33 -14.41 8.77
N LEU A 310 -26.47 -14.14 7.79
CA LEU A 310 -25.05 -13.89 8.03
C LEU A 310 -24.84 -12.70 9.00
N ILE A 311 -25.58 -11.60 8.79
CA ILE A 311 -25.53 -10.43 9.66
C ILE A 311 -25.99 -10.76 11.09
N GLN A 312 -27.09 -11.50 11.24
CA GLN A 312 -27.57 -11.93 12.56
C GLN A 312 -26.54 -12.83 13.27
N MET A 313 -25.87 -13.72 12.53
CA MET A 313 -24.78 -14.52 13.07
C MET A 313 -23.60 -13.66 13.55
N GLU A 314 -23.16 -12.68 12.76
CA GLU A 314 -22.06 -11.79 13.13
C GLU A 314 -22.41 -10.86 14.30
N ALA A 315 -23.65 -10.37 14.34
CA ALA A 315 -24.16 -9.60 15.46
C ALA A 315 -24.21 -10.45 16.75
N ALA A 316 -24.69 -11.69 16.67
CA ALA A 316 -24.69 -12.60 17.82
C ALA A 316 -23.28 -12.91 18.34
N MET A 317 -22.30 -13.09 17.45
CA MET A 317 -20.89 -13.28 17.84
C MET A 317 -20.26 -12.05 18.51
N THR A 318 -20.74 -10.85 18.17
CA THR A 318 -20.25 -9.58 18.74
C THR A 318 -21.10 -9.06 19.91
N GLY A 319 -22.19 -9.76 20.25
CA GLY A 319 -23.13 -9.38 21.31
C GLY A 319 -24.03 -8.18 20.95
N GLN A 320 -24.19 -7.88 19.66
CA GLN A 320 -25.06 -6.83 19.16
C GLN A 320 -26.44 -7.41 18.80
N ASP A 321 -27.51 -6.67 19.08
CA ASP A 321 -28.85 -7.00 18.60
C ASP A 321 -29.20 -6.13 17.38
N VAL A 322 -29.37 -6.80 16.24
CA VAL A 322 -29.75 -6.18 14.96
C VAL A 322 -31.08 -6.71 14.45
N SER A 323 -31.81 -7.48 15.26
CA SER A 323 -33.02 -8.20 14.84
C SER A 323 -34.10 -7.24 14.35
N ALA A 324 -34.29 -6.11 15.05
CA ALA A 324 -35.26 -5.08 14.67
C ALA A 324 -34.88 -4.38 13.35
N ASP A 325 -33.59 -4.10 13.15
CA ASP A 325 -33.08 -3.46 11.93
C ASP A 325 -33.24 -4.37 10.72
N VAL A 326 -32.91 -5.66 10.87
CA VAL A 326 -33.08 -6.67 9.81
C VAL A 326 -34.55 -6.89 9.49
N ALA A 327 -35.41 -7.05 10.51
CA ALA A 327 -36.85 -7.22 10.34
C ALA A 327 -37.50 -6.02 9.64
N ARG A 328 -37.03 -4.79 9.92
CA ARG A 328 -37.49 -3.58 9.24
C ARG A 328 -37.20 -3.65 7.74
N VAL A 329 -35.97 -3.97 7.34
CA VAL A 329 -35.59 -4.05 5.91
C VAL A 329 -36.39 -5.15 5.19
N GLN A 330 -36.61 -6.29 5.85
CA GLN A 330 -37.43 -7.38 5.29
C GLN A 330 -38.90 -6.98 5.16
N THR A 331 -39.48 -6.34 6.18
CA THR A 331 -40.88 -5.86 6.14
C THR A 331 -41.08 -4.79 5.06
N GLU A 332 -40.13 -3.88 4.90
CA GLU A 332 -40.13 -2.89 3.82
C GLU A 332 -40.09 -3.57 2.44
N LEU A 333 -39.23 -4.59 2.27
CA LEU A 333 -39.19 -5.39 1.04
C LEU A 333 -40.53 -6.10 0.78
N ASP A 334 -41.08 -6.80 1.78
CA ASP A 334 -42.35 -7.51 1.65
C ASP A 334 -43.49 -6.55 1.25
N THR A 335 -43.52 -5.37 1.87
CA THR A 335 -44.50 -4.31 1.56
C THR A 335 -44.31 -3.78 0.14
N ASP A 336 -43.07 -3.51 -0.27
CA ASP A 336 -42.74 -3.07 -1.64
C ASP A 336 -43.11 -4.15 -2.67
N MET A 337 -43.12 -5.43 -2.30
CA MET A 337 -43.43 -6.55 -3.18
C MET A 337 -44.94 -6.82 -3.35
N ILE A 338 -45.81 -6.23 -2.51
CA ILE A 338 -47.27 -6.38 -2.65
C ILE A 338 -47.73 -5.85 -4.02
N GLY A 339 -48.34 -6.73 -4.82
CA GLY A 339 -48.84 -6.39 -6.16
C GLY A 339 -47.76 -6.23 -7.24
N GLU A 340 -46.49 -6.53 -6.94
CA GLU A 340 -45.42 -6.48 -7.94
C GLU A 340 -45.48 -7.70 -8.86
N THR A 341 -45.71 -7.45 -10.14
CA THR A 341 -45.82 -8.50 -11.18
C THR A 341 -44.64 -8.52 -12.14
N SER A 342 -43.82 -7.46 -12.14
CA SER A 342 -42.64 -7.36 -12.99
C SER A 342 -41.42 -7.97 -12.30
N ALA A 343 -40.90 -9.05 -12.87
CA ALA A 343 -39.69 -9.70 -12.38
C ALA A 343 -38.49 -8.74 -12.36
N LEU A 344 -38.37 -7.83 -13.33
CA LEU A 344 -37.31 -6.82 -13.37
C LEU A 344 -37.40 -5.83 -12.19
N ARG A 345 -38.60 -5.33 -11.88
CA ARG A 345 -38.81 -4.43 -10.74
C ARG A 345 -38.61 -5.16 -9.40
N ALA A 346 -39.01 -6.42 -9.34
CA ALA A 346 -38.76 -7.27 -8.18
C ALA A 346 -37.25 -7.44 -7.92
N VAL A 347 -36.42 -7.62 -8.96
CA VAL A 347 -34.96 -7.68 -8.80
C VAL A 347 -34.42 -6.38 -8.20
N PHE A 348 -34.84 -5.23 -8.75
CA PHE A 348 -34.44 -3.93 -8.23
C PHE A 348 -34.81 -3.75 -6.73
N LYS A 349 -36.03 -4.10 -6.33
CA LYS A 349 -36.49 -4.00 -4.93
C LYS A 349 -35.65 -4.88 -4.01
N LYS A 350 -35.33 -6.10 -4.45
CA LYS A 350 -34.47 -7.03 -3.71
C LYS A 350 -33.02 -6.55 -3.61
N ASP A 351 -32.48 -5.94 -4.66
CA ASP A 351 -31.14 -5.36 -4.65
C ASP A 351 -31.06 -4.12 -3.73
N ARG A 352 -32.15 -3.34 -3.63
CA ARG A 352 -32.30 -2.27 -2.63
C ARG A 352 -32.31 -2.81 -1.20
N ALA A 353 -33.07 -3.88 -0.94
CA ALA A 353 -33.07 -4.54 0.36
C ALA A 353 -31.67 -5.10 0.71
N PHE A 354 -30.98 -5.69 -0.27
CA PHE A 354 -29.60 -6.16 -0.10
C PHE A 354 -28.67 -5.02 0.33
N LEU A 355 -28.74 -3.84 -0.29
CA LEU A 355 -27.97 -2.67 0.13
C LEU A 355 -28.33 -2.22 1.56
N GLY A 356 -29.62 -2.24 1.91
CA GLY A 356 -30.07 -1.93 3.27
C GLY A 356 -29.46 -2.88 4.31
N LEU A 357 -29.40 -4.17 4.00
CA LEU A 357 -28.74 -5.19 4.82
C LEU A 357 -27.23 -4.93 4.94
N LEU A 358 -26.54 -4.57 3.85
CA LEU A 358 -25.12 -4.19 3.92
C LEU A 358 -24.88 -3.00 4.87
N GLY A 359 -25.80 -2.04 4.93
CA GLY A 359 -25.75 -0.95 5.91
C GLY A 359 -25.81 -1.44 7.35
N ILE A 360 -26.63 -2.44 7.64
CA ILE A 360 -26.69 -3.08 8.96
C ILE A 360 -25.38 -3.85 9.23
N TRP A 361 -24.83 -4.51 8.22
CA TRP A 361 -23.54 -5.20 8.35
C TRP A 361 -22.42 -4.22 8.71
N CYS A 362 -22.37 -3.04 8.08
CA CYS A 362 -21.45 -1.97 8.47
C CYS A 362 -21.61 -1.57 9.94
N LYS A 363 -22.84 -1.47 10.46
CA LYS A 363 -23.07 -1.19 11.89
C LYS A 363 -22.49 -2.28 12.80
N VAL A 364 -22.70 -3.55 12.45
CA VAL A 364 -22.14 -4.69 13.20
C VAL A 364 -20.62 -4.60 13.26
N LEU A 365 -19.99 -4.26 12.14
CA LEU A 365 -18.53 -4.20 12.02
C LEU A 365 -17.90 -2.89 12.53
N GLU A 366 -18.68 -1.82 12.73
CA GLU A 366 -18.19 -0.47 13.07
C GLU A 366 -17.30 -0.45 14.32
N LYS A 367 -17.61 -1.27 15.32
CA LYS A 367 -16.83 -1.33 16.57
C LYS A 367 -15.40 -1.84 16.32
N ASP A 368 -15.26 -2.82 15.43
CA ASP A 368 -13.97 -3.42 15.08
C ASP A 368 -13.28 -2.64 13.95
N HIS A 369 -14.07 -1.93 13.13
CA HIS A 369 -13.62 -1.21 11.95
C HIS A 369 -14.32 0.17 11.85
N PRO A 370 -13.82 1.18 12.58
CA PRO A 370 -14.43 2.51 12.58
C PRO A 370 -14.40 3.17 11.20
N GLY A 371 -15.52 3.79 10.81
CA GLY A 371 -15.68 4.51 9.55
C GLY A 371 -16.48 3.78 8.47
N LEU A 372 -16.88 2.52 8.68
CA LEU A 372 -17.69 1.76 7.73
C LEU A 372 -19.10 2.37 7.57
N CYS A 373 -19.73 2.80 8.66
CA CYS A 373 -21.03 3.46 8.62
C CYS A 373 -20.98 4.80 7.86
N ALA A 374 -19.89 5.55 8.01
CA ALA A 374 -19.69 6.79 7.26
C ALA A 374 -19.51 6.49 5.76
N SER A 375 -18.76 5.45 5.40
CA SER A 375 -18.60 5.03 4.02
C SER A 375 -19.91 4.57 3.39
N PHE A 376 -20.71 3.80 4.14
CA PHE A 376 -22.06 3.44 3.73
C PHE A 376 -22.94 4.67 3.49
N GLY A 377 -22.92 5.65 4.41
CA GLY A 377 -23.67 6.89 4.26
C GLY A 377 -23.28 7.66 2.98
N LYS A 378 -21.99 7.68 2.63
CA LYS A 378 -21.51 8.27 1.39
C LYS A 378 -21.99 7.50 0.15
N ALA A 379 -21.88 6.17 0.16
CA ALA A 379 -22.36 5.34 -0.95
C ALA A 379 -23.88 5.49 -1.17
N GLN A 380 -24.65 5.65 -0.09
CA GLN A 380 -26.09 5.91 -0.15
C GLN A 380 -26.39 7.31 -0.72
N GLN A 381 -25.64 8.35 -0.33
CA GLN A 381 -25.77 9.69 -0.91
C GLN A 381 -25.45 9.70 -2.40
N ASP A 382 -24.35 9.06 -2.80
CA ASP A 382 -23.96 8.94 -4.21
C ASP A 382 -25.02 8.19 -5.03
N LEU A 383 -25.65 7.16 -4.45
CA LEU A 383 -26.78 6.46 -5.05
C LEU A 383 -28.00 7.37 -5.21
N LEU A 384 -28.37 8.13 -4.18
CA LEU A 384 -29.50 9.06 -4.24
C LEU A 384 -29.30 10.10 -5.34
N LEU A 385 -28.09 10.65 -5.46
CA LEU A 385 -27.74 11.59 -6.53
C LEU A 385 -27.82 10.94 -7.91
N ALA A 386 -27.33 9.71 -8.07
CA ALA A 386 -27.46 8.96 -9.31
C ALA A 386 -28.94 8.74 -9.65
N MET A 387 -29.78 8.39 -8.67
CA MET A 387 -31.19 8.10 -8.92
C MET A 387 -32.03 9.30 -9.38
N ILE A 388 -31.57 10.54 -9.19
CA ILE A 388 -32.27 11.74 -9.67
C ILE A 388 -32.38 11.76 -11.20
N THR A 389 -31.42 11.17 -11.90
CA THR A 389 -31.32 11.22 -13.37
C THR A 389 -31.65 9.90 -14.05
N GLU A 390 -32.05 8.87 -13.29
CA GLU A 390 -32.21 7.51 -13.81
C GLU A 390 -33.67 7.13 -14.04
N ASP A 391 -34.08 7.21 -15.30
CA ASP A 391 -35.47 6.96 -15.72
C ASP A 391 -35.73 5.48 -16.12
N SER A 392 -34.74 4.60 -15.93
CA SER A 392 -34.74 3.22 -16.42
C SER A 392 -34.55 2.20 -15.30
N ALA A 393 -35.37 1.14 -15.29
CA ALA A 393 -35.25 0.05 -14.32
C ALA A 393 -33.87 -0.62 -14.34
N TYR A 394 -33.23 -0.75 -15.52
CA TYR A 394 -31.89 -1.31 -15.64
C TYR A 394 -30.81 -0.41 -15.05
N ARG A 395 -30.96 0.89 -15.23
CA ARG A 395 -29.99 1.85 -14.68
C ARG A 395 -30.16 2.00 -13.18
N ALA A 396 -31.40 1.99 -12.69
CA ALA A 396 -31.70 1.92 -11.26
C ALA A 396 -31.10 0.66 -10.61
N GLN A 397 -31.25 -0.51 -11.26
CA GLN A 397 -30.64 -1.75 -10.81
C GLN A 397 -29.10 -1.68 -10.81
N SER A 398 -28.51 -1.18 -11.90
CA SER A 398 -27.06 -1.00 -12.01
C SER A 398 -26.52 -0.08 -10.91
N ALA A 399 -27.20 1.03 -10.61
CA ALA A 399 -26.82 1.98 -9.57
C ALA A 399 -26.85 1.34 -8.17
N HIS A 400 -27.88 0.56 -7.84
CA HIS A 400 -27.97 -0.16 -6.56
C HIS A 400 -26.87 -1.22 -6.43
N LEU A 401 -26.61 -1.99 -7.49
CA LEU A 401 -25.53 -2.98 -7.50
C LEU A 401 -24.16 -2.32 -7.37
N ARG A 402 -23.96 -1.15 -7.99
CA ARG A 402 -22.73 -0.36 -7.82
C ARG A 402 -22.55 0.08 -6.37
N ALA A 403 -23.61 0.55 -5.71
CA ALA A 403 -23.57 0.90 -4.30
C ALA A 403 -23.24 -0.33 -3.43
N CYS A 404 -23.87 -1.48 -3.69
CA CYS A 404 -23.56 -2.74 -3.01
C CYS A 404 -22.08 -3.13 -3.16
N MET A 405 -21.55 -3.04 -4.38
CA MET A 405 -20.16 -3.33 -4.70
C MET A 405 -19.20 -2.42 -3.91
N ILE A 406 -19.47 -1.11 -3.85
CA ILE A 406 -18.64 -0.17 -3.10
C ILE A 406 -18.66 -0.48 -1.60
N VAL A 407 -19.83 -0.74 -1.03
CA VAL A 407 -19.95 -1.06 0.40
C VAL A 407 -19.26 -2.39 0.72
N LEU A 408 -19.39 -3.41 -0.13
CA LEU A 408 -18.67 -4.67 0.02
C LEU A 408 -17.16 -4.49 -0.10
N GLN A 409 -16.68 -3.63 -1.01
CA GLN A 409 -15.26 -3.28 -1.11
C GLN A 409 -14.73 -2.69 0.19
N ASP A 410 -15.47 -1.77 0.81
CA ASP A 410 -15.06 -1.14 2.08
C ASP A 410 -15.05 -2.15 3.23
N ILE A 411 -16.06 -3.02 3.31
CA ILE A 411 -16.11 -4.13 4.30
C ILE A 411 -14.88 -5.03 4.13
N LEU A 412 -14.58 -5.44 2.90
CA LEU A 412 -13.41 -6.29 2.62
C LEU A 412 -12.08 -5.61 2.88
N ALA A 413 -11.98 -4.32 2.55
CA ALA A 413 -10.79 -3.52 2.85
C ALA A 413 -10.54 -3.44 4.35
N ALA A 414 -11.60 -3.26 5.15
CA ALA A 414 -11.54 -3.28 6.61
C ALA A 414 -11.12 -4.65 7.17
N GLN A 415 -11.51 -5.73 6.51
CA GLN A 415 -11.14 -7.11 6.87
C GLN A 415 -9.77 -7.56 6.31
N GLY A 416 -9.01 -6.67 5.67
CA GLY A 416 -7.64 -6.93 5.22
C GLY A 416 -7.46 -7.30 3.73
N PHE A 417 -8.53 -7.28 2.94
CA PHE A 417 -8.52 -7.65 1.51
C PHE A 417 -8.48 -6.44 0.56
N LYS A 418 -7.94 -5.31 1.01
CA LYS A 418 -8.00 -4.03 0.28
C LYS A 418 -7.50 -4.15 -1.17
N SER A 419 -6.32 -4.74 -1.38
CA SER A 419 -5.72 -4.83 -2.72
C SER A 419 -6.56 -5.67 -3.68
N GLN A 420 -7.15 -6.78 -3.21
CA GLN A 420 -7.97 -7.67 -4.03
C GLN A 420 -9.33 -7.02 -4.32
N ALA A 421 -9.96 -6.41 -3.31
CA ALA A 421 -11.22 -5.70 -3.46
C ALA A 421 -11.09 -4.51 -4.42
N ASP A 422 -10.02 -3.71 -4.28
CA ASP A 422 -9.72 -2.58 -5.17
C ASP A 422 -9.53 -3.02 -6.63
N LYS A 423 -8.92 -4.19 -6.85
CA LYS A 423 -8.74 -4.77 -8.18
C LYS A 423 -10.10 -5.15 -8.79
N ILE A 424 -10.93 -5.91 -8.07
CA ILE A 424 -12.27 -6.34 -8.54
C ILE A 424 -13.14 -5.12 -8.90
N VAL A 425 -13.17 -4.11 -8.03
CA VAL A 425 -13.97 -2.90 -8.28
C VAL A 425 -13.41 -2.08 -9.45
N SER A 426 -12.09 -1.96 -9.56
CA SER A 426 -11.45 -1.28 -10.68
C SER A 426 -11.76 -1.94 -12.01
N GLU A 427 -11.70 -3.28 -12.09
CA GLU A 427 -12.05 -4.05 -13.29
C GLU A 427 -13.51 -3.83 -13.70
N ALA A 428 -14.45 -3.90 -12.75
CA ALA A 428 -15.87 -3.64 -13.02
C ALA A 428 -16.12 -2.20 -13.49
N ARG A 429 -15.42 -1.21 -12.90
CA ARG A 429 -15.49 0.20 -13.34
C ARG A 429 -14.98 0.38 -14.76
N LEU A 430 -13.84 -0.22 -15.09
CA LEU A 430 -13.27 -0.17 -16.44
C LEU A 430 -14.21 -0.82 -17.47
N ALA A 431 -14.78 -1.98 -17.14
CA ALA A 431 -15.77 -2.65 -17.98
C ALA A 431 -17.00 -1.75 -18.22
N ASN A 432 -17.46 -1.05 -17.19
CA ASN A 432 -18.62 -0.15 -17.30
C ASN A 432 -18.36 1.15 -18.07
N ILE A 433 -17.11 1.64 -18.14
CA ILE A 433 -16.78 2.85 -18.93
C ILE A 433 -16.97 2.60 -20.43
N ALA A 434 -16.63 1.40 -20.89
CA ALA A 434 -16.77 1.03 -22.30
C ALA A 434 -18.19 0.54 -22.67
N GLU A 435 -19.05 0.33 -21.67
CA GLU A 435 -20.35 -0.32 -21.86
C GLU A 435 -21.49 0.69 -21.97
N THR A 436 -22.27 0.59 -23.05
CA THR A 436 -23.42 1.48 -23.30
C THR A 436 -24.75 0.84 -22.87
N SER A 437 -24.75 -0.47 -22.62
CA SER A 437 -25.93 -1.23 -22.21
C SER A 437 -26.09 -1.29 -20.69
N ALA A 438 -27.17 -0.68 -20.19
CA ALA A 438 -27.47 -0.64 -18.75
C ALA A 438 -27.59 -2.04 -18.11
N ILE A 439 -28.07 -3.04 -18.86
CA ILE A 439 -28.16 -4.42 -18.37
C ILE A 439 -26.78 -5.07 -18.24
N ARG A 440 -25.84 -4.76 -19.16
CA ARG A 440 -24.46 -5.24 -19.05
C ARG A 440 -23.73 -4.53 -17.91
N SER A 441 -23.98 -3.25 -17.68
CA SER A 441 -23.45 -2.56 -16.50
C SER A 441 -23.96 -3.17 -15.20
N ALA A 442 -25.26 -3.51 -15.12
CA ALA A 442 -25.82 -4.20 -13.97
C ALA A 442 -25.19 -5.60 -13.79
N MET A 443 -25.00 -6.34 -14.88
CA MET A 443 -24.31 -7.63 -14.87
C MET A 443 -22.88 -7.53 -14.34
N ASN A 444 -22.06 -6.59 -14.83
CA ASN A 444 -20.69 -6.37 -14.37
C ASN A 444 -20.63 -6.01 -12.88
N ASN A 445 -21.57 -5.20 -12.38
CA ASN A 445 -21.65 -4.87 -10.96
C ASN A 445 -22.09 -6.09 -10.12
N ALA A 446 -22.97 -6.95 -10.65
CA ALA A 446 -23.35 -8.20 -10.00
C ALA A 446 -22.17 -9.19 -9.93
N GLU A 447 -21.37 -9.29 -11.00
CA GLU A 447 -20.13 -10.06 -11.03
C GLU A 447 -19.15 -9.58 -9.96
N ALA A 448 -18.97 -8.26 -9.85
CA ALA A 448 -18.11 -7.68 -8.82
C ALA A 448 -18.60 -8.01 -7.41
N CYS A 449 -19.91 -7.85 -7.13
CA CYS A 449 -20.48 -8.23 -5.84
C CYS A 449 -20.24 -9.72 -5.52
N MET A 450 -20.43 -10.60 -6.50
CA MET A 450 -20.16 -12.03 -6.35
C MET A 450 -18.67 -12.28 -6.05
N ASN A 451 -17.76 -11.73 -6.85
CA ASN A 451 -16.31 -11.90 -6.66
C ASN A 451 -15.85 -11.37 -5.29
N LEU A 452 -16.40 -10.25 -4.82
CA LEU A 452 -16.14 -9.72 -3.47
C LEU A 452 -16.59 -10.73 -2.39
N VAL A 453 -17.79 -11.30 -2.50
CA VAL A 453 -18.24 -12.35 -1.57
C VAL A 453 -17.35 -13.59 -1.65
N LEU A 454 -16.91 -13.98 -2.85
CA LEU A 454 -16.03 -15.13 -3.03
C LEU A 454 -14.66 -14.95 -2.37
N LEU A 455 -14.12 -13.72 -2.26
CA LEU A 455 -12.91 -13.47 -1.46
C LEU A 455 -13.09 -13.88 0.01
N LEU A 456 -14.27 -13.62 0.60
CA LEU A 456 -14.58 -14.08 1.96
C LEU A 456 -14.68 -15.59 2.03
N VAL A 457 -15.22 -16.22 0.98
CA VAL A 457 -15.32 -17.68 0.90
C VAL A 457 -13.93 -18.31 0.78
N GLU A 458 -13.04 -17.76 -0.04
CA GLU A 458 -11.67 -18.25 -0.20
C GLU A 458 -10.88 -18.24 1.10
N GLN A 459 -11.15 -17.28 1.99
CA GLN A 459 -10.54 -17.25 3.31
C GLN A 459 -10.98 -18.44 4.18
N ARG A 460 -12.22 -18.90 4.04
CA ARG A 460 -12.82 -19.96 4.87
C ARG A 460 -12.69 -21.36 4.25
N ASP A 461 -12.91 -21.47 2.95
CA ASP A 461 -12.93 -22.71 2.17
C ASP A 461 -12.51 -22.45 0.70
N LYS A 462 -11.20 -22.52 0.45
CA LYS A 462 -10.61 -22.33 -0.89
C LYS A 462 -11.14 -23.31 -1.92
N THR A 463 -11.41 -24.55 -1.53
CA THR A 463 -11.85 -25.59 -2.45
C THR A 463 -13.26 -25.31 -2.97
N ARG A 464 -14.18 -24.92 -2.07
CA ARG A 464 -15.54 -24.53 -2.47
C ARG A 464 -15.55 -23.23 -3.27
N ALA A 465 -14.73 -22.24 -2.90
CA ALA A 465 -14.61 -21.01 -3.69
C ALA A 465 -14.14 -21.28 -5.13
N ALA A 466 -13.10 -22.11 -5.30
CA ALA A 466 -12.62 -22.51 -6.63
C ALA A 466 -13.67 -23.30 -7.43
N GLY A 467 -14.48 -24.13 -6.74
CA GLY A 467 -15.63 -24.80 -7.33
C GLY A 467 -16.66 -23.81 -7.88
N LEU A 468 -17.03 -22.80 -7.08
CA LEU A 468 -17.97 -21.75 -7.51
C LEU A 468 -17.43 -20.92 -8.69
N HIS A 469 -16.15 -20.54 -8.68
CA HIS A 469 -15.54 -19.84 -9.82
C HIS A 469 -15.59 -20.67 -11.10
N ARG A 470 -15.31 -21.97 -11.01
CA ARG A 470 -15.39 -22.90 -12.15
C ARG A 470 -16.83 -23.04 -12.65
N ASP A 471 -17.79 -23.22 -11.75
CA ASP A 471 -19.20 -23.37 -12.10
C ASP A 471 -19.73 -22.13 -12.83
N VAL A 472 -19.38 -20.92 -12.37
CA VAL A 472 -19.75 -19.68 -13.06
C VAL A 472 -19.11 -19.62 -14.44
N ALA A 473 -17.81 -19.86 -14.55
CA ALA A 473 -17.12 -19.83 -15.83
C ALA A 473 -17.76 -20.80 -16.84
N LEU A 474 -18.11 -22.02 -16.42
CA LEU A 474 -18.79 -22.98 -17.30
C LEU A 474 -20.17 -22.51 -17.76
N ASN A 475 -20.88 -21.72 -16.94
CA ASN A 475 -22.20 -21.20 -17.25
C ASN A 475 -22.18 -19.85 -18.00
N THR A 476 -21.02 -19.19 -18.10
CA THR A 476 -20.88 -17.88 -18.78
C THR A 476 -19.97 -17.92 -20.01
N VAL A 477 -19.12 -18.95 -20.17
CA VAL A 477 -18.25 -19.09 -21.35
C VAL A 477 -19.09 -19.38 -22.60
N GLY A 478 -19.03 -18.46 -23.56
CA GLY A 478 -19.70 -18.58 -24.87
C GLY A 478 -21.17 -18.15 -24.89
N ASP A 479 -21.71 -17.64 -23.78
CA ASP A 479 -23.07 -17.08 -23.72
C ASP A 479 -23.00 -15.53 -23.77
N ASP A 480 -23.40 -14.94 -24.90
CA ASP A 480 -23.45 -13.47 -25.08
C ASP A 480 -24.63 -12.82 -24.33
N SER A 481 -25.46 -13.61 -23.64
CA SER A 481 -26.63 -13.11 -22.92
C SER A 481 -26.26 -12.51 -21.56
N ALA A 482 -26.26 -11.18 -21.51
CA ALA A 482 -26.06 -10.43 -20.27
C ALA A 482 -27.04 -10.83 -19.14
N VAL A 483 -28.26 -11.25 -19.49
CA VAL A 483 -29.28 -11.66 -18.51
C VAL A 483 -28.94 -13.03 -17.90
N ARG A 484 -28.44 -13.98 -18.71
CA ARG A 484 -28.05 -15.30 -18.20
C ARG A 484 -26.78 -15.24 -17.36
N ALA A 485 -25.80 -14.45 -17.77
CA ALA A 485 -24.61 -14.18 -16.96
C ALA A 485 -24.97 -13.51 -15.63
N HIS A 486 -25.87 -12.52 -15.65
CA HIS A 486 -26.38 -11.88 -14.43
C HIS A 486 -27.02 -12.91 -13.48
N TYR A 487 -27.87 -13.80 -14.01
CA TYR A 487 -28.42 -14.91 -13.23
C TYR A 487 -27.33 -15.78 -12.59
N ALA A 488 -26.32 -16.20 -13.36
CA ALA A 488 -25.22 -17.02 -12.86
C ALA A 488 -24.47 -16.34 -11.70
N TYR A 489 -24.22 -15.03 -11.80
CA TYR A 489 -23.58 -14.25 -10.75
C TYR A 489 -24.43 -14.13 -9.48
N LYS A 490 -25.74 -13.87 -9.60
CA LYS A 490 -26.64 -13.78 -8.45
C LYS A 490 -26.83 -15.12 -7.73
N LYS A 491 -26.98 -16.20 -8.50
CA LYS A 491 -27.06 -17.56 -7.94
C LYS A 491 -25.78 -17.92 -7.18
N THR A 492 -24.63 -17.57 -7.75
CA THR A 492 -23.33 -17.88 -7.14
C THR A 492 -23.06 -17.01 -5.91
N LEU A 493 -23.48 -15.75 -5.93
CA LEU A 493 -23.46 -14.88 -4.75
C LEU A 493 -24.26 -15.51 -3.60
N ALA A 494 -25.48 -16.00 -3.86
CA ALA A 494 -26.28 -16.69 -2.85
C ALA A 494 -25.57 -17.95 -2.31
N ARG A 495 -25.01 -18.79 -3.18
CA ARG A 495 -24.21 -19.97 -2.78
C ARG A 495 -22.97 -19.59 -1.96
N GLY A 496 -22.30 -18.50 -2.30
CA GLY A 496 -21.17 -17.97 -1.55
C GLY A 496 -21.56 -17.58 -0.13
N LEU A 497 -22.65 -16.82 0.03
CA LEU A 497 -23.20 -16.45 1.35
C LEU A 497 -23.60 -17.68 2.17
N HIS A 498 -24.21 -18.69 1.54
CA HIS A 498 -24.53 -19.95 2.21
C HIS A 498 -23.27 -20.66 2.73
N ILE A 499 -22.19 -20.70 1.95
CA ILE A 499 -20.93 -21.29 2.41
C ILE A 499 -20.34 -20.53 3.59
N LEU A 500 -20.44 -19.19 3.60
CA LEU A 500 -20.00 -18.38 4.75
C LEU A 500 -20.78 -18.73 6.02
N ILE A 501 -22.07 -19.04 5.92
CA ILE A 501 -22.92 -19.47 7.05
C ILE A 501 -22.59 -20.91 7.48
N ALA A 502 -22.50 -21.82 6.51
CA ALA A 502 -22.33 -23.25 6.75
C ALA A 502 -20.91 -23.65 7.19
N SER A 503 -19.91 -22.85 6.84
CA SER A 503 -18.49 -23.13 7.09
C SER A 503 -17.92 -22.09 8.06
N PRO A 504 -17.92 -22.37 9.37
CA PRO A 504 -17.20 -21.56 10.33
C PRO A 504 -15.71 -21.73 10.04
N GLY A 505 -15.11 -20.77 9.33
CA GLY A 505 -13.71 -20.86 8.89
C GLY A 505 -12.77 -21.25 10.03
N SER A 506 -11.89 -22.21 9.78
CA SER A 506 -10.79 -22.59 10.66
C SER A 506 -9.64 -21.59 10.48
N SER A 507 -9.72 -20.43 11.13
CA SER A 507 -8.64 -19.43 11.11
C SER A 507 -8.16 -19.08 12.51
#